data_AF-A0A7C1JIQ4-F1
#
_entry.id   AF-A0A7C1JIQ4-F1
#
_cell.length_a   1.000
_cell.length_b   1.000
_cell.length_c   1.000
_cell.angle_alpha   90.00
_cell.angle_beta   90.00
_cell.angle_gamma   90.00
#
_symmetry.space_group_name_H-M   'P 1'
#
loop_
_entity.id
_entity.type
_entity.pdbx_description
1 polymer ?
#
loop_
_entity_poly.entity_id
_entity_poly.type
_entity_poly.pdbx_seq_one_letter_code
_entity_poly.pdbx_strand_id
1 'polypeptide(L)'
;MNTMLSRLRHTLAAIAWMVLVSAISVSAVAAQTTETYTLSDERYAINFPASWEVTEEDDGTLSAFGPDFAVFVYPPEFLLEYIDYDKSSTPVEVLVDIFPVLFEDRARAADVEAFDVGDRAAARYETEQESDGTIFEYRLIVLTMSDDEFGLLVFGALPGTLDFRPRSIDPIPLSFDVAESMRIVTASGSAGNASGGGEPCFVSVDSAQTARLRVGPGENRTSVAFLPPNDEFSVTGRFEAADGSVWYQLDKEEAAPQSAANEIWVSADEVETVGDCDTVGDTAAPPVVPIVGGGGAGGQAGGGSPPTTGAIPLSGTWRFVFNPTANASCQGGGNVVLNTSDVVSGDFTEFLTVLNGGAQVRWGGDTWVFNADTGEYIGIITLSATSEIPVAQIYLRVTSASTMSGSMVGNAVFDGFPCSVTLTGTLRRG
;
A
#
# COMPACT_ATOMS: atom_id res chain seq x y z
N MET A 1 1.80 -1.42 44.88
CA MET A 1 1.60 -2.62 44.02
C MET A 1 0.12 -3.00 43.83
N ASN A 2 -0.61 -3.59 44.78
CA ASN A 2 -1.96 -4.15 44.47
C ASN A 2 -3.01 -3.14 43.97
N THR A 3 -3.00 -1.89 44.44
CA THR A 3 -3.97 -0.86 44.00
C THR A 3 -3.64 -0.26 42.64
N MET A 4 -2.37 -0.27 42.22
CA MET A 4 -1.93 0.23 40.90
C MET A 4 -2.08 -0.83 39.81
N LEU A 5 -1.69 -2.09 40.10
CA LEU A 5 -1.95 -3.23 39.20
C LEU A 5 -3.44 -3.41 38.89
N SER A 6 -4.32 -3.06 39.84
CA SER A 6 -5.76 -3.06 39.60
C SER A 6 -6.22 -1.98 38.62
N ARG A 7 -5.56 -0.83 38.57
CA ARG A 7 -5.91 0.27 37.63
C ARG A 7 -5.50 -0.11 36.21
N LEU A 8 -4.30 -0.67 36.03
CA LEU A 8 -3.83 -1.14 34.74
C LEU A 8 -4.80 -2.15 34.10
N ARG A 9 -5.35 -3.06 34.91
CA ARG A 9 -6.38 -4.03 34.47
C ARG A 9 -7.71 -3.37 34.09
N HIS A 10 -8.08 -2.28 34.76
CA HIS A 10 -9.31 -1.55 34.42
C HIS A 10 -9.15 -0.77 33.11
N THR A 11 -7.96 -0.25 32.82
CA THR A 11 -7.65 0.40 31.53
C THR A 11 -7.74 -0.61 30.38
N LEU A 12 -7.18 -1.83 30.55
CA LEU A 12 -7.29 -2.88 29.54
C LEU A 12 -8.74 -3.39 29.36
N ALA A 13 -9.54 -3.47 30.43
CA ALA A 13 -10.96 -3.84 30.33
C ALA A 13 -11.82 -2.73 29.68
N ALA A 14 -11.42 -1.46 29.77
CA ALA A 14 -12.11 -0.35 29.10
C ALA A 14 -11.99 -0.43 27.56
N ILE A 15 -10.94 -1.08 27.04
CA ILE A 15 -10.74 -1.36 25.60
C ILE A 15 -11.90 -2.17 25.03
N ALA A 16 -12.33 -3.21 25.73
CA ALA A 16 -13.44 -4.06 25.29
C ALA A 16 -14.78 -3.31 25.24
N TRP A 17 -14.94 -2.29 26.08
CA TRP A 17 -16.16 -1.47 26.13
C TRP A 17 -16.17 -0.32 25.11
N MET A 18 -15.02 0.30 24.79
CA MET A 18 -14.95 1.40 23.82
C MET A 18 -14.90 0.94 22.37
N VAL A 19 -14.19 -0.15 22.06
CA VAL A 19 -14.15 -0.72 20.69
C VAL A 19 -15.56 -1.16 20.24
N LEU A 20 -16.43 -1.51 21.19
CA LEU A 20 -17.81 -1.89 20.90
C LEU A 20 -18.77 -0.71 20.65
N VAL A 21 -18.41 0.53 21.03
CA VAL A 21 -19.33 1.69 21.00
C VAL A 21 -19.04 2.67 19.84
N SER A 22 -17.85 2.64 19.23
CA SER A 22 -17.45 3.64 18.21
C SER A 22 -17.68 3.26 16.74
N ALA A 23 -18.23 2.08 16.45
CA ALA A 23 -18.52 1.68 15.07
C ALA A 23 -19.87 2.26 14.58
N ILE A 24 -19.87 3.52 14.12
CA ILE A 24 -20.61 4.08 12.96
C ILE A 24 -20.28 5.58 12.96
N SER A 25 -19.24 5.97 12.24
CA SER A 25 -19.02 7.36 11.81
C SER A 25 -18.39 7.30 10.43
N VAL A 26 -19.16 7.67 9.41
CA VAL A 26 -18.65 7.85 8.05
C VAL A 26 -18.00 9.23 8.02
N SER A 27 -16.70 9.28 8.27
CA SER A 27 -15.92 10.51 8.22
C SER A 27 -15.24 10.63 6.86
N ALA A 28 -15.43 11.76 6.18
CA ALA A 28 -14.57 12.18 5.09
C ALA A 28 -13.17 12.44 5.65
N VAL A 29 -12.12 11.88 5.02
CA VAL A 29 -10.74 12.04 5.48
C VAL A 29 -10.20 13.32 4.87
N ALA A 30 -10.16 14.39 5.67
CA ALA A 30 -9.29 15.53 5.38
C ALA A 30 -7.82 15.09 5.56
N ALA A 31 -6.87 15.83 4.98
CA ALA A 31 -5.43 15.72 5.28
C ALA A 31 -5.24 15.30 6.74
N GLN A 32 -4.59 14.15 7.00
CA GLN A 32 -4.34 13.73 8.39
C GLN A 32 -3.31 14.67 8.99
N THR A 33 -3.78 15.82 9.48
CA THR A 33 -2.98 16.71 10.30
C THR A 33 -2.53 15.88 11.51
N THR A 34 -1.25 15.90 11.83
CA THR A 34 -0.76 15.26 13.05
C THR A 34 -0.76 16.26 14.18
N GLU A 35 -1.11 15.82 15.39
CA GLU A 35 -0.96 16.59 16.61
C GLU A 35 0.15 15.98 17.48
N THR A 36 0.98 16.85 18.06
CA THR A 36 2.08 16.46 18.94
C THR A 36 1.62 16.48 20.38
N TYR A 37 1.82 15.38 21.09
CA TYR A 37 1.54 15.23 22.51
C TYR A 37 2.86 15.05 23.26
N THR A 38 2.99 15.71 24.41
CA THR A 38 4.16 15.62 25.27
C THR A 38 3.89 14.72 26.47
N LEU A 39 4.91 13.98 26.92
CA LEU A 39 4.87 13.14 28.13
C LEU A 39 6.01 13.53 29.07
N SER A 40 5.88 13.15 30.36
CA SER A 40 6.92 13.31 31.40
C SER A 40 7.47 14.74 31.50
N ASP A 41 6.61 15.69 31.87
CA ASP A 41 6.97 17.11 32.00
C ASP A 41 7.63 17.70 30.73
N GLU A 42 7.07 17.38 29.56
CA GLU A 42 7.56 17.80 28.23
C GLU A 42 8.92 17.22 27.82
N ARG A 43 9.42 16.19 28.51
CA ARG A 43 10.69 15.54 28.15
C ARG A 43 10.57 14.69 26.89
N TYR A 44 9.47 13.98 26.72
CA TYR A 44 9.20 13.14 25.55
C TYR A 44 8.01 13.69 24.78
N ALA A 45 7.93 13.34 23.51
CA ALA A 45 6.75 13.64 22.73
C ALA A 45 6.51 12.56 21.67
N ILE A 46 5.28 12.52 21.17
CA ILE A 46 4.80 11.59 20.15
C ILE A 46 3.77 12.29 19.27
N ASN A 47 3.67 11.90 18.00
CA ASN A 47 2.67 12.43 17.09
C ASN A 47 1.58 11.39 16.83
N PHE A 48 0.32 11.83 16.90
CA PHE A 48 -0.84 11.05 16.45
C PHE A 48 -1.59 11.80 15.35
N PRO A 49 -2.36 11.12 14.49
CA PRO A 49 -3.32 11.81 13.64
C PRO A 49 -4.29 12.62 14.51
N ALA A 50 -4.52 13.88 14.18
CA ALA A 50 -5.37 14.81 14.94
C ALA A 50 -6.85 14.39 14.98
N SER A 51 -7.24 13.41 14.16
CA SER A 51 -8.55 12.80 14.21
C SER A 51 -8.68 11.76 15.33
N TRP A 52 -7.59 11.38 15.98
CA TRP A 52 -7.59 10.41 17.08
C TRP A 52 -7.98 11.09 18.38
N GLU A 53 -8.68 10.34 19.22
CA GLU A 53 -8.93 10.77 20.60
C GLU A 53 -7.72 10.39 21.45
N VAL A 54 -7.04 11.38 22.04
CA VAL A 54 -5.87 11.17 22.88
C VAL A 54 -6.17 11.63 24.30
N THR A 55 -5.94 10.75 25.27
CA THR A 55 -6.14 10.99 26.70
C THR A 55 -4.83 10.77 27.45
N GLU A 56 -4.46 11.72 28.31
CA GLU A 56 -3.36 11.58 29.26
C GLU A 56 -3.89 11.04 30.59
N GLU A 57 -3.23 10.02 31.11
CA GLU A 57 -3.57 9.37 32.37
C GLU A 57 -2.79 9.99 33.55
N ASP A 58 -3.29 9.81 34.78
CA ASP A 58 -2.66 10.34 36.00
C ASP A 58 -1.21 9.86 36.23
N ASP A 59 -0.79 8.78 35.57
CA ASP A 59 0.55 8.19 35.66
C ASP A 59 1.51 8.66 34.53
N GLY A 60 1.09 9.64 33.74
CA GLY A 60 1.89 10.22 32.65
C GLY A 60 1.93 9.37 31.39
N THR A 61 1.11 8.31 31.31
CA THR A 61 0.91 7.53 30.09
C THR A 61 -0.10 8.21 29.16
N LEU A 62 -0.04 7.90 27.86
CA LEU A 62 -1.06 8.33 26.90
C LEU A 62 -1.83 7.13 26.37
N SER A 63 -3.14 7.30 26.23
CA SER A 63 -4.03 6.40 25.49
C SER A 63 -4.54 7.14 24.25
N ALA A 64 -4.27 6.60 23.06
CA ALA A 64 -4.68 7.18 21.78
C ALA A 64 -5.57 6.19 21.01
N PHE A 65 -6.74 6.65 20.56
CA PHE A 65 -7.75 5.81 19.94
C PHE A 65 -7.96 6.21 18.48
N GLY A 66 -7.56 5.31 17.59
CA GLY A 66 -7.87 5.38 16.16
C GLY A 66 -9.19 4.66 15.82
N PRO A 67 -9.56 4.65 14.52
CA PRO A 67 -10.82 4.01 14.09
C PRO A 67 -10.82 2.48 14.28
N ASP A 68 -9.67 1.83 14.11
CA ASP A 68 -9.58 0.36 14.07
C ASP A 68 -8.71 -0.23 15.21
N PHE A 69 -7.90 0.59 15.89
CA PHE A 69 -6.98 0.15 16.93
C PHE A 69 -6.69 1.27 17.92
N ALA A 70 -6.19 0.88 19.10
CA ALA A 70 -5.72 1.79 20.14
C ALA A 70 -4.19 1.68 20.31
N VAL A 71 -3.58 2.74 20.79
CA VAL A 71 -2.15 2.82 21.12
C VAL A 71 -1.99 3.34 22.54
N PHE A 72 -1.24 2.61 23.35
CA PHE A 72 -0.82 3.04 24.68
C PHE A 72 0.66 3.39 24.66
N VAL A 73 0.99 4.57 25.19
CA VAL A 73 2.35 5.12 25.21
C VAL A 73 2.82 5.17 26.64
N TYR A 74 3.89 4.43 26.93
CA TYR A 74 4.52 4.38 28.24
C TYR A 74 5.89 5.06 28.15
N PRO A 75 6.09 6.20 28.83
CA PRO A 75 7.37 6.88 28.83
C PRO A 75 8.41 6.12 29.69
N PRO A 76 9.70 6.41 29.53
CA PRO A 76 10.77 5.77 30.30
C PRO A 76 10.59 5.77 31.82
N GLU A 77 10.06 6.85 32.39
CA GLU A 77 9.81 6.96 33.83
C GLU A 77 8.81 5.91 34.32
N PHE A 78 7.81 5.59 33.51
CA PHE A 78 6.87 4.51 33.80
C PHE A 78 7.60 3.18 33.85
N LEU A 79 8.44 2.86 32.85
CA LEU A 79 9.16 1.58 32.81
C LEU A 79 10.07 1.41 34.02
N LEU A 80 10.79 2.45 34.43
CA LEU A 80 11.69 2.44 35.60
C LEU A 80 10.96 2.23 36.94
N GLU A 81 9.65 2.49 37.01
CA GLU A 81 8.86 2.19 38.21
C GLU A 81 8.65 0.68 38.38
N TYR A 82 8.60 -0.08 37.28
CA TYR A 82 8.19 -1.48 37.29
C TYR A 82 9.33 -2.47 37.04
N ILE A 83 10.34 -2.07 36.27
CA ILE A 83 11.47 -2.92 35.90
C ILE A 83 12.80 -2.19 36.12
N ASP A 84 13.83 -2.96 36.46
CA ASP A 84 15.19 -2.45 36.62
C ASP A 84 15.95 -2.69 35.32
N TYR A 85 16.26 -1.62 34.59
CA TYR A 85 17.09 -1.67 33.39
C TYR A 85 18.15 -0.57 33.46
N ASP A 86 19.23 -0.76 32.72
CA ASP A 86 20.24 0.28 32.53
C ASP A 86 20.39 0.63 31.05
N LYS A 87 21.16 1.68 30.74
CA LYS A 87 21.37 2.15 29.37
C LYS A 87 22.12 1.16 28.48
N SER A 88 22.69 0.11 29.05
CA SER A 88 23.33 -0.99 28.31
C SER A 88 22.42 -2.19 28.08
N SER A 89 21.23 -2.20 28.68
CA SER A 89 20.17 -3.16 28.35
C SER A 89 19.79 -3.04 26.87
N THR A 90 19.30 -4.13 26.29
CA THR A 90 18.78 -4.15 24.92
C THR A 90 17.26 -3.98 24.91
N PRO A 91 16.65 -3.47 23.82
CA PRO A 91 15.20 -3.42 23.70
C PRO A 91 14.51 -4.77 23.93
N VAL A 92 15.16 -5.87 23.53
CA VAL A 92 14.66 -7.24 23.75
C VAL A 92 14.59 -7.59 25.23
N GLU A 93 15.63 -7.29 26.00
CA GLU A 93 15.66 -7.55 27.45
C GLU A 93 14.59 -6.72 28.16
N VAL A 94 14.49 -5.43 27.84
CA VAL A 94 13.47 -4.53 28.41
C VAL A 94 12.06 -5.03 28.09
N LEU A 95 11.81 -5.49 26.85
CA LEU A 95 10.51 -6.04 26.45
C LEU A 95 10.18 -7.31 27.24
N VAL A 96 11.13 -8.25 27.36
CA VAL A 96 10.94 -9.49 28.11
C VAL A 96 10.64 -9.22 29.58
N ASP A 97 11.27 -8.21 30.17
CA ASP A 97 11.10 -7.87 31.59
C ASP A 97 9.80 -7.09 31.87
N ILE A 98 9.37 -6.20 30.97
CA ILE A 98 8.11 -5.45 31.15
C ILE A 98 6.87 -6.28 30.83
N PHE A 99 6.97 -7.26 29.92
CA PHE A 99 5.81 -8.03 29.47
C PHE A 99 5.00 -8.67 30.62
N PRO A 100 5.63 -9.37 31.61
CA PRO A 100 4.92 -9.95 32.75
C PRO A 100 4.25 -8.94 33.69
N VAL A 101 4.65 -7.65 33.61
CA VAL A 101 4.03 -6.57 34.37
C VAL A 101 2.69 -6.18 33.75
N LEU A 102 2.64 -6.13 32.41
CA LEU A 102 1.47 -5.70 31.63
C LEU A 102 0.49 -6.85 31.40
N PHE A 103 1.01 -8.02 31.06
CA PHE A 103 0.26 -9.22 30.74
C PHE A 103 0.70 -10.29 31.74
N GLU A 104 -0.21 -11.02 32.38
CA GLU A 104 0.13 -12.04 33.42
C GLU A 104 0.84 -13.30 32.86
N ASP A 105 1.61 -13.13 31.79
CA ASP A 105 2.30 -14.15 31.02
C ASP A 105 3.77 -13.75 30.79
N ARG A 106 4.54 -14.56 30.07
CA ARG A 106 5.97 -14.32 29.85
C ARG A 106 6.31 -14.39 28.37
N ALA A 107 6.80 -13.27 27.82
CA ALA A 107 7.49 -13.28 26.55
C ALA A 107 8.82 -14.04 26.70
N ARG A 108 9.14 -14.89 25.72
CA ARG A 108 10.46 -15.52 25.63
C ARG A 108 11.33 -14.68 24.70
N ALA A 109 12.56 -14.42 25.09
CA ALA A 109 13.50 -13.64 24.25
C ALA A 109 13.64 -14.17 22.81
N ALA A 110 13.47 -15.48 22.59
CA ALA A 110 13.52 -16.09 21.26
C ALA A 110 12.31 -15.78 20.36
N ASP A 111 11.20 -15.33 20.94
CA ASP A 111 9.98 -14.95 20.22
C ASP A 111 9.90 -13.42 20.01
N VAL A 112 10.86 -12.66 20.58
CA VAL A 112 10.94 -11.21 20.44
C VAL A 112 11.84 -10.89 19.25
N GLU A 113 11.34 -10.08 18.32
CA GLU A 113 12.08 -9.69 17.12
C GLU A 113 12.76 -8.34 17.31
N ALA A 114 14.07 -8.30 17.13
CA ALA A 114 14.83 -7.05 17.08
C ALA A 114 14.75 -6.42 15.68
N PHE A 115 14.57 -5.11 15.62
CA PHE A 115 14.51 -4.34 14.37
C PHE A 115 14.94 -2.88 14.63
N ASP A 116 15.01 -2.05 13.58
CA ASP A 116 15.38 -0.64 13.69
C ASP A 116 14.18 0.27 13.37
N VAL A 117 14.02 1.36 14.12
CA VAL A 117 13.06 2.45 13.88
C VAL A 117 13.87 3.71 13.54
N GLY A 118 14.08 3.96 12.25
CA GLY A 118 15.06 4.95 11.79
C GLY A 118 16.47 4.49 12.18
N ASP A 119 17.20 5.32 12.92
CA ASP A 119 18.55 5.01 13.42
C ASP A 119 18.56 4.41 14.84
N ARG A 120 17.39 4.03 15.37
CA ARG A 120 17.21 3.59 16.76
C ARG A 120 16.90 2.10 16.84
N ALA A 121 17.55 1.42 17.78
CA ALA A 121 17.28 0.02 18.06
C ALA A 121 15.89 -0.16 18.69
N ALA A 122 15.17 -1.19 18.26
CA ALA A 122 13.86 -1.54 18.76
C ALA A 122 13.67 -3.07 18.87
N ALA A 123 12.65 -3.47 19.60
CA ALA A 123 12.18 -4.84 19.69
C ALA A 123 10.66 -4.87 19.61
N ARG A 124 10.12 -5.86 18.92
CA ARG A 124 8.68 -6.11 18.84
C ARG A 124 8.30 -7.50 19.32
N TYR A 125 7.11 -7.59 19.91
CA TYR A 125 6.50 -8.85 20.31
C TYR A 125 5.01 -8.80 20.03
N GLU A 126 4.48 -9.85 19.42
CA GLU A 126 3.07 -9.98 19.08
C GLU A 126 2.44 -11.07 19.94
N THR A 127 1.25 -10.80 20.47
CA THR A 127 0.51 -11.74 21.30
C THR A 127 -0.99 -11.53 21.12
N GLU A 128 -1.76 -12.59 21.32
CA GLU A 128 -3.20 -12.50 21.49
C GLU A 128 -3.55 -12.54 22.98
N GLN A 129 -4.56 -11.79 23.40
CA GLN A 129 -5.11 -11.87 24.76
C GLN A 129 -6.63 -11.90 24.70
N GLU A 130 -7.23 -12.77 25.51
CA GLU A 130 -8.68 -12.84 25.66
C GLU A 130 -9.13 -11.93 26.82
N SER A 131 -10.03 -11.00 26.53
CA SER A 131 -10.68 -10.16 27.54
C SER A 131 -12.19 -10.19 27.33
N ASP A 132 -12.94 -10.56 28.37
CA ASP A 132 -14.40 -10.68 28.34
C ASP A 132 -14.94 -11.52 27.15
N GLY A 133 -14.23 -12.58 26.78
CA GLY A 133 -14.58 -13.48 25.68
C GLY A 133 -14.29 -12.92 24.29
N THR A 134 -13.63 -11.76 24.20
CA THR A 134 -13.13 -11.18 22.95
C THR A 134 -11.62 -11.35 22.88
N ILE A 135 -11.12 -11.90 21.77
CA ILE A 135 -9.68 -12.00 21.50
C ILE A 135 -9.23 -10.68 20.91
N PHE A 136 -8.15 -10.12 21.46
CA PHE A 136 -7.48 -8.94 20.94
C PHE A 136 -6.05 -9.33 20.55
N GLU A 137 -5.58 -8.79 19.44
CA GLU A 137 -4.18 -8.83 19.05
C GLU A 137 -3.46 -7.62 19.64
N TYR A 138 -2.29 -7.87 20.20
CA TYR A 138 -1.39 -6.86 20.72
C TYR A 138 -0.04 -6.92 20.02
N ARG A 139 0.46 -5.76 19.62
CA ARG A 139 1.85 -5.57 19.17
C ARG A 139 2.53 -4.63 20.14
N LEU A 140 3.52 -5.13 20.87
CA LEU A 140 4.34 -4.32 21.77
C LEU A 140 5.61 -3.93 21.04
N ILE A 141 6.01 -2.67 21.16
CA ILE A 141 7.26 -2.13 20.60
C ILE A 141 8.01 -1.40 21.71
N VAL A 142 9.17 -1.93 22.09
CA VAL A 142 10.15 -1.21 22.91
C VAL A 142 11.19 -0.60 21.98
N LEU A 143 11.50 0.68 22.17
CA LEU A 143 12.49 1.39 21.36
C LEU A 143 13.44 2.20 22.23
N THR A 144 14.71 2.26 21.82
CA THR A 144 15.70 3.15 22.42
C THR A 144 15.45 4.59 21.97
N MET A 145 15.37 5.50 22.93
CA MET A 145 15.15 6.94 22.72
C MET A 145 16.48 7.65 22.44
N SER A 146 16.43 8.89 21.94
CA SER A 146 17.63 9.69 21.63
C SER A 146 18.53 10.00 22.84
N ASP A 147 18.04 9.82 24.07
CA ASP A 147 18.80 9.97 25.31
C ASP A 147 19.23 8.63 25.94
N ASP A 148 19.17 7.55 25.18
CA ASP A 148 19.49 6.16 25.55
C ASP A 148 18.55 5.56 26.62
N GLU A 149 17.38 6.17 26.87
CA GLU A 149 16.31 5.54 27.67
C GLU A 149 15.38 4.69 26.78
N PHE A 150 14.38 4.00 27.35
CA PHE A 150 13.46 3.15 26.58
C PHE A 150 12.03 3.64 26.66
N GLY A 151 11.39 3.82 25.51
CA GLY A 151 9.94 3.99 25.41
C GLY A 151 9.26 2.66 25.12
N LEU A 152 7.99 2.53 25.50
CA LEU A 152 7.15 1.39 25.12
C LEU A 152 5.86 1.88 24.46
N LEU A 153 5.52 1.27 23.33
CA LEU A 153 4.25 1.41 22.64
C LEU A 153 3.52 0.06 22.67
N VAL A 154 2.22 0.09 22.98
CA VAL A 154 1.35 -1.10 22.94
C VAL A 154 0.18 -0.81 22.01
N PHE A 155 0.16 -1.48 20.86
CA PHE A 155 -0.94 -1.44 19.91
C PHE A 155 -1.92 -2.55 20.26
N GLY A 156 -3.22 -2.25 20.36
CA GLY A 156 -4.27 -3.23 20.61
C GLY A 156 -5.39 -3.13 19.57
N ALA A 157 -5.78 -4.26 18.96
CA ALA A 157 -6.83 -4.30 17.95
C ALA A 157 -7.58 -5.65 17.92
N LEU A 158 -8.61 -5.75 17.09
CA LEU A 158 -9.26 -7.03 16.79
C LEU A 158 -8.37 -7.90 15.88
N PRO A 159 -8.55 -9.23 15.88
CA PRO A 159 -7.69 -10.14 15.13
C PRO A 159 -7.57 -9.82 13.63
N GLY A 160 -6.36 -9.88 13.10
CA GLY A 160 -5.94 -9.51 11.75
C GLY A 160 -5.73 -8.02 11.54
N THR A 161 -6.23 -7.13 12.39
CA THR A 161 -6.28 -5.69 12.10
C THR A 161 -4.88 -5.05 12.03
N LEU A 162 -3.96 -5.48 12.89
CA LEU A 162 -2.61 -4.89 12.99
C LEU A 162 -1.73 -5.20 11.77
N ASP A 163 -2.03 -6.25 11.03
CA ASP A 163 -1.28 -6.65 9.83
C ASP A 163 -1.73 -5.91 8.58
N PHE A 164 -2.97 -5.43 8.54
CA PHE A 164 -3.53 -4.70 7.41
C PHE A 164 -3.26 -3.18 7.44
N ARG A 165 -2.62 -2.67 8.50
CA ARG A 165 -2.46 -1.23 8.74
C ARG A 165 -1.02 -0.74 8.96
N PRO A 166 0.01 -1.21 8.23
CA PRO A 166 1.38 -0.73 8.43
C PRO A 166 1.51 0.79 8.28
N ARG A 167 0.81 1.37 7.29
CA ARG A 167 0.82 2.83 7.04
C ARG A 167 0.33 3.69 8.20
N SER A 168 -0.57 3.19 9.03
CA SER A 168 -1.08 3.94 10.19
C SER A 168 -0.28 3.68 11.46
N ILE A 169 0.44 2.55 11.52
CA ILE A 169 1.21 2.12 12.69
C ILE A 169 2.65 2.63 12.61
N ASP A 170 3.33 2.43 11.48
CA ASP A 170 4.76 2.67 11.32
C ASP A 170 5.21 4.13 11.61
N PRO A 171 4.43 5.18 11.28
CA PRO A 171 4.80 6.55 11.62
C PRO A 171 4.84 6.83 13.13
N ILE A 172 4.06 6.08 13.93
CA ILE A 172 3.90 6.37 15.37
C ILE A 172 5.21 6.08 16.13
N PRO A 173 5.82 4.87 16.06
CA PRO A 173 7.13 4.62 16.67
C PRO A 173 8.21 5.57 16.18
N LEU A 174 8.18 5.96 14.89
CA LEU A 174 9.14 6.91 14.33
C LEU A 174 9.05 8.29 14.98
N SER A 175 7.85 8.70 15.39
CA SER A 175 7.61 9.99 16.05
C SER A 175 7.78 10.00 17.57
N PHE A 176 7.90 8.84 18.23
CA PHE A 176 8.03 8.81 19.68
C PHE A 176 9.49 8.98 20.10
N ASP A 177 9.87 10.15 20.61
CA ASP A 177 11.26 10.44 21.01
C ASP A 177 11.35 11.55 22.08
N VAL A 178 12.56 11.94 22.47
CA VAL A 178 12.85 13.14 23.28
C VAL A 178 12.27 14.38 22.58
N ALA A 179 11.50 15.21 23.30
CA ALA A 179 10.79 16.34 22.69
C ALA A 179 11.72 17.35 21.99
N GLU A 180 12.97 17.49 22.47
CA GLU A 180 13.97 18.35 21.85
C GLU A 180 14.42 17.83 20.47
N SER A 181 14.57 16.51 20.29
CA SER A 181 14.98 15.94 18.99
C SER A 181 13.89 16.15 17.94
N MET A 182 12.62 16.07 18.33
CA MET A 182 11.49 16.32 17.42
C MET A 182 11.37 17.78 16.99
N ARG A 183 11.65 18.73 17.88
CA ARG A 183 11.64 20.18 17.52
C ARG A 183 12.66 20.49 16.41
N ILE A 184 13.75 19.72 16.33
CA ILE A 184 14.79 19.90 15.29
C ILE A 184 14.28 19.40 13.93
N VAL A 185 13.47 18.35 13.87
CA VAL A 185 12.93 17.81 12.61
C VAL A 185 11.91 18.77 12.00
N THR A 186 11.03 19.36 12.82
CA THR A 186 10.07 20.37 12.34
C THR A 186 10.75 21.68 11.93
N ALA A 187 11.88 22.04 12.56
CA ALA A 187 12.65 23.25 12.21
C ALA A 187 13.61 23.05 11.02
N SER A 188 14.13 21.82 10.82
CA SER A 188 15.14 21.52 9.78
C SER A 188 14.54 21.05 8.46
N GLY A 189 13.26 20.69 8.41
CA GLY A 189 12.51 20.47 7.16
C GLY A 189 12.34 21.73 6.29
N SER A 190 12.75 22.90 6.77
CA SER A 190 12.58 24.19 6.08
C SER A 190 13.80 24.68 5.29
N ALA A 191 14.94 23.96 5.30
CA ALA A 191 16.16 24.45 4.65
C ALA A 191 16.94 23.34 3.94
N GLY A 192 16.42 22.86 2.80
CA GLY A 192 17.00 21.69 2.13
C GLY A 192 16.99 21.59 0.61
N ASN A 193 16.27 22.42 -0.16
CA ASN A 193 16.63 22.81 -1.54
C ASN A 193 15.55 23.72 -2.15
N ALA A 194 15.94 24.95 -2.42
CA ALA A 194 15.13 25.91 -3.15
C ALA A 194 15.09 25.57 -4.65
N SER A 195 13.91 25.69 -5.25
CA SER A 195 13.65 26.83 -6.13
C SER A 195 12.16 26.97 -6.45
N GLY A 196 11.41 27.52 -5.48
CA GLY A 196 10.02 27.95 -5.62
C GLY A 196 9.35 27.91 -4.26
N GLY A 197 9.27 29.05 -3.56
CA GLY A 197 8.65 29.15 -2.24
C GLY A 197 7.12 29.07 -2.27
N GLY A 198 6.58 28.10 -3.00
CA GLY A 198 5.16 27.76 -3.01
C GLY A 198 4.83 26.81 -1.87
N GLU A 199 3.58 26.84 -1.42
CA GLU A 199 3.01 25.84 -0.51
C GLU A 199 3.10 24.45 -1.17
N PRO A 200 3.47 23.37 -0.44
CA PRO A 200 3.55 22.03 -1.03
C PRO A 200 2.23 21.65 -1.71
N CYS A 201 2.32 21.03 -2.88
CA CYS A 201 1.17 20.62 -3.66
C CYS A 201 0.82 19.16 -3.37
N PHE A 202 -0.46 18.92 -3.10
CA PHE A 202 -1.04 17.60 -2.92
C PHE A 202 -2.23 17.40 -3.85
N VAL A 203 -2.49 16.14 -4.21
CA VAL A 203 -3.68 15.74 -4.96
C VAL A 203 -4.45 14.64 -4.25
N SER A 204 -5.77 14.64 -4.41
CA SER A 204 -6.66 13.61 -3.86
C SER A 204 -7.87 13.38 -4.77
N VAL A 205 -8.66 12.34 -4.47
CA VAL A 205 -9.98 12.12 -5.09
C VAL A 205 -11.02 11.79 -4.03
N ASP A 206 -12.27 12.16 -4.24
CA ASP A 206 -13.37 11.90 -3.31
C ASP A 206 -13.94 10.46 -3.42
N SER A 207 -13.74 9.82 -4.58
CA SER A 207 -14.41 8.58 -4.97
C SER A 207 -13.42 7.56 -5.53
N ALA A 208 -13.61 6.28 -5.18
CA ALA A 208 -12.75 5.23 -5.70
C ALA A 208 -12.87 5.12 -7.22
N GLN A 209 -11.77 4.72 -7.87
CA GLN A 209 -11.72 4.43 -9.31
C GLN A 209 -12.03 5.62 -10.25
N THR A 210 -11.88 6.86 -9.78
CA THR A 210 -12.05 8.07 -10.61
C THR A 210 -10.74 8.52 -11.26
N ALA A 211 -9.67 8.66 -10.47
CA ALA A 211 -8.35 9.05 -10.97
C ALA A 211 -7.47 7.84 -11.30
N ARG A 212 -6.98 7.79 -12.54
CA ARG A 212 -6.13 6.71 -13.05
C ARG A 212 -4.66 7.06 -12.86
N LEU A 213 -3.95 6.23 -12.12
CA LEU A 213 -2.50 6.29 -12.05
C LEU A 213 -1.88 5.66 -13.29
N ARG A 214 -0.97 6.37 -13.95
CA ARG A 214 -0.34 5.98 -15.23
C ARG A 214 1.17 6.01 -15.16
N VAL A 215 1.81 5.28 -16.08
CA VAL A 215 3.27 5.18 -16.21
C VAL A 215 3.94 6.38 -16.89
N GLY A 216 3.20 7.46 -17.10
CA GLY A 216 3.61 8.65 -17.84
C GLY A 216 2.41 9.57 -18.08
N PRO A 217 2.65 10.85 -18.43
CA PRO A 217 1.57 11.77 -18.74
C PRO A 217 0.91 11.41 -20.08
N GLY A 218 -0.41 11.55 -20.13
CA GLY A 218 -1.25 11.34 -21.31
C GLY A 218 -2.17 10.13 -21.23
N GLU A 219 -3.35 10.26 -21.84
CA GLU A 219 -4.37 9.19 -21.84
C GLU A 219 -3.97 7.94 -22.63
N ASN A 220 -3.00 8.06 -23.53
CA ASN A 220 -2.44 6.96 -24.32
C ASN A 220 -1.46 6.08 -23.54
N ARG A 221 -1.18 6.41 -22.26
CA ARG A 221 -0.31 5.62 -21.38
C ARG A 221 -1.11 4.64 -20.55
N THR A 222 -0.53 3.47 -20.29
CA THR A 222 -1.13 2.43 -19.45
C THR A 222 -1.42 2.96 -18.05
N SER A 223 -2.65 2.73 -17.58
CA SER A 223 -3.02 2.89 -16.18
C SER A 223 -2.62 1.65 -15.38
N VAL A 224 -1.91 1.85 -14.28
CA VAL A 224 -1.38 0.80 -13.40
C VAL A 224 -2.23 0.58 -12.15
N ALA A 225 -2.96 1.61 -11.74
CA ALA A 225 -3.84 1.60 -10.58
C ALA A 225 -4.82 2.78 -10.67
N PHE A 226 -5.65 2.93 -9.64
CA PHE A 226 -6.42 4.14 -9.38
C PHE A 226 -5.93 4.76 -8.07
N LEU A 227 -6.05 6.07 -7.97
CA LEU A 227 -5.77 6.78 -6.72
C LEU A 227 -6.79 6.32 -5.66
N PRO A 228 -6.36 5.92 -4.45
CA PRO A 228 -7.26 5.68 -3.33
C PRO A 228 -8.07 6.94 -3.01
N PRO A 229 -9.37 6.82 -2.70
CA PRO A 229 -10.17 7.98 -2.35
C PRO A 229 -9.87 8.48 -0.94
N ASN A 230 -9.91 9.80 -0.78
CA ASN A 230 -9.70 10.56 0.45
C ASN A 230 -8.27 10.48 1.04
N ASP A 231 -7.31 9.99 0.24
CA ASP A 231 -5.88 10.07 0.57
C ASP A 231 -5.25 11.23 -0.23
N GLU A 232 -4.34 11.98 0.40
CA GLU A 232 -3.54 13.02 -0.24
C GLU A 232 -2.17 12.47 -0.65
N PHE A 233 -1.73 12.82 -1.85
CA PHE A 233 -0.46 12.36 -2.41
C PHE A 233 0.40 13.54 -2.83
N SER A 234 1.68 13.52 -2.44
CA SER A 234 2.59 14.60 -2.77
C SER A 234 2.84 14.67 -4.28
N VAL A 235 2.71 15.87 -4.84
CA VAL A 235 3.05 16.14 -6.23
C VAL A 235 4.51 16.55 -6.33
N THR A 236 5.30 15.73 -7.03
CA THR A 236 6.74 15.91 -7.22
C THR A 236 7.10 16.56 -8.55
N GLY A 237 6.15 16.66 -9.48
CA GLY A 237 6.34 17.26 -10.79
C GLY A 237 5.04 17.56 -11.53
N ARG A 238 5.11 18.44 -12.52
CA ARG A 238 3.99 18.84 -13.38
C ARG A 238 4.36 18.64 -14.85
N PHE A 239 3.40 18.30 -15.70
CA PHE A 239 3.63 18.26 -17.15
C PHE A 239 2.40 18.79 -17.88
N GLU A 240 2.60 19.82 -18.70
CA GLU A 240 1.57 20.35 -19.59
C GLU A 240 1.81 19.83 -21.02
N ALA A 241 0.84 19.06 -21.54
CA ALA A 241 0.90 18.51 -22.88
C ALA A 241 0.59 19.57 -23.94
N ALA A 242 0.87 19.26 -25.21
CA ALA A 242 0.67 20.19 -26.33
C ALA A 242 -0.81 20.56 -26.58
N ASP A 243 -1.76 19.76 -26.06
CA ASP A 243 -3.19 20.04 -26.09
C ASP A 243 -3.69 20.87 -24.89
N GLY A 244 -2.78 21.23 -23.96
CA GLY A 244 -3.08 21.98 -22.75
C GLY A 244 -3.49 21.11 -21.55
N SER A 245 -3.54 19.78 -21.70
CA SER A 245 -3.83 18.90 -20.56
C SER A 245 -2.67 18.89 -19.56
N VAL A 246 -2.98 18.98 -18.27
CA VAL A 246 -2.00 19.00 -17.18
C VAL A 246 -1.98 17.66 -16.47
N TRP A 247 -0.78 17.19 -16.15
CA TRP A 247 -0.53 15.93 -15.46
C TRP A 247 0.38 16.17 -14.25
N TYR A 248 0.06 15.54 -13.14
CA TYR A 248 0.86 15.57 -11.92
C TYR A 248 1.64 14.29 -11.76
N GLN A 249 2.94 14.42 -11.54
CA GLN A 249 3.82 13.33 -11.13
C GLN A 249 3.72 13.19 -9.61
N LEU A 250 3.43 11.98 -9.13
CA LEU A 250 3.29 11.70 -7.71
C LEU A 250 4.51 10.97 -7.19
N ASP A 251 4.73 11.04 -5.88
CA ASP A 251 5.65 10.10 -5.24
C ASP A 251 5.14 8.67 -5.47
N LYS A 252 6.00 7.87 -6.11
CA LYS A 252 5.70 6.48 -6.43
C LYS A 252 5.53 5.64 -5.17
N GLU A 253 6.34 5.87 -4.14
CA GLU A 253 6.34 5.11 -2.89
C GLU A 253 5.05 5.36 -2.11
N GLU A 254 4.43 6.53 -2.29
CA GLU A 254 3.13 6.88 -1.72
C GLU A 254 1.97 6.36 -2.58
N ALA A 255 1.90 6.84 -3.83
CA ALA A 255 0.73 6.70 -4.70
C ALA A 255 0.57 5.31 -5.31
N ALA A 256 1.67 4.63 -5.62
CA ALA A 256 1.63 3.26 -6.13
C ALA A 256 2.92 2.50 -5.78
N PRO A 257 3.16 2.20 -4.48
CA PRO A 257 4.38 1.50 -4.04
C PRO A 257 4.57 0.14 -4.74
N GLN A 258 3.46 -0.44 -5.20
CA GLN A 258 3.41 -1.74 -5.87
C GLN A 258 3.60 -1.68 -7.39
N SER A 259 3.77 -0.49 -7.94
CA SER A 259 3.96 -0.31 -9.37
C SER A 259 5.41 -0.57 -9.77
N ALA A 260 5.61 -1.35 -10.84
CA ALA A 260 6.91 -1.48 -11.49
C ALA A 260 7.27 -0.24 -12.34
N ALA A 261 6.36 0.72 -12.50
CA ALA A 261 6.62 1.94 -13.25
C ALA A 261 7.73 2.77 -12.58
N ASN A 262 8.58 3.42 -13.37
CA ASN A 262 9.60 4.32 -12.83
C ASN A 262 9.00 5.60 -12.25
N GLU A 263 7.83 6.00 -12.77
CA GLU A 263 7.14 7.23 -12.39
C GLU A 263 5.64 6.96 -12.40
N ILE A 264 4.91 7.71 -11.56
CA ILE A 264 3.46 7.63 -11.43
C ILE A 264 2.87 8.99 -11.74
N TRP A 265 1.90 8.99 -12.63
CA TRP A 265 1.28 10.19 -13.16
C TRP A 265 -0.23 10.11 -13.05
N VAL A 266 -0.87 11.25 -12.74
CA VAL A 266 -2.32 11.39 -12.69
C VAL A 266 -2.76 12.62 -13.46
N SER A 267 -3.93 12.58 -14.08
CA SER A 267 -4.48 13.74 -14.79
C SER A 267 -4.97 14.79 -13.79
N ALA A 268 -4.63 16.06 -14.02
CA ALA A 268 -5.13 17.16 -13.19
C ALA A 268 -6.67 17.28 -13.24
N ASP A 269 -7.29 16.90 -14.36
CA ASP A 269 -8.76 16.92 -14.53
C ASP A 269 -9.46 15.80 -13.73
N GLU A 270 -8.72 14.80 -13.24
CA GLU A 270 -9.26 13.67 -12.49
C GLU A 270 -9.10 13.81 -10.96
N VAL A 271 -8.42 14.86 -10.48
CA VAL A 271 -8.06 15.03 -9.06
C VAL A 271 -8.41 16.42 -8.53
N GLU A 272 -8.60 16.51 -7.21
CA GLU A 272 -8.63 17.77 -6.50
C GLU A 272 -7.22 18.11 -6.03
N THR A 273 -6.87 19.40 -6.03
CA THR A 273 -5.54 19.90 -5.66
C THR A 273 -5.59 20.75 -4.39
N VAL A 274 -4.61 20.59 -3.51
CA VAL A 274 -4.40 21.42 -2.32
C VAL A 274 -2.98 22.01 -2.37
N GLY A 275 -2.83 23.28 -2.00
CA GLY A 275 -1.56 24.00 -2.04
C GLY A 275 -1.29 24.70 -3.38
N ASP A 276 -0.01 24.90 -3.72
CA ASP A 276 0.41 25.74 -4.85
C ASP A 276 0.85 24.90 -6.08
N CYS A 277 -0.07 24.08 -6.59
CA CYS A 277 0.19 23.12 -7.67
C CYS A 277 0.59 23.77 -9.01
N ASP A 278 0.25 25.03 -9.21
CA ASP A 278 0.64 25.81 -10.40
C ASP A 278 2.11 26.22 -10.38
N THR A 279 2.78 26.17 -9.22
CA THR A 279 4.22 26.51 -9.10
C THR A 279 5.12 25.28 -9.03
N VAL A 280 4.56 24.07 -9.04
CA VAL A 280 5.32 22.82 -9.20
C VAL A 280 6.08 22.87 -10.52
N GLY A 281 7.38 22.59 -10.46
CA GLY A 281 8.26 22.63 -11.61
C GLY A 281 7.82 21.64 -12.70
N ASP A 282 7.86 22.08 -13.95
CA ASP A 282 7.59 21.20 -15.09
C ASP A 282 8.67 20.11 -15.18
N THR A 283 8.26 18.85 -15.22
CA THR A 283 9.11 17.68 -15.43
C THR A 283 8.93 17.15 -16.84
N ALA A 284 9.99 16.57 -17.41
CA ALA A 284 9.92 16.02 -18.76
C ALA A 284 9.20 14.67 -18.76
N ALA A 285 8.26 14.48 -19.70
CA ALA A 285 7.59 13.19 -19.86
C ALA A 285 8.61 12.07 -20.15
N PRO A 286 8.49 10.90 -19.50
CA PRO A 286 9.35 9.75 -19.79
C PRO A 286 9.16 9.31 -21.24
N PRO A 287 10.23 8.90 -21.95
CA PRO A 287 10.12 8.48 -23.34
C PRO A 287 9.11 7.33 -23.47
N VAL A 288 8.24 7.40 -24.48
CA VAL A 288 7.41 6.24 -24.85
C VAL A 288 8.36 5.17 -25.36
N VAL A 289 8.61 4.13 -24.56
CA VAL A 289 9.24 2.92 -25.07
C VAL A 289 8.14 2.13 -25.76
N PRO A 290 8.13 2.03 -27.10
CA PRO A 290 7.19 1.14 -27.77
C PRO A 290 7.46 -0.26 -27.22
N ILE A 291 6.41 -1.00 -26.85
CA ILE A 291 6.55 -2.42 -26.52
C ILE A 291 6.98 -3.12 -27.82
N VAL A 292 8.30 -3.20 -28.02
CA VAL A 292 8.90 -3.99 -29.09
C VAL A 292 8.69 -5.42 -28.62
N GLY A 293 7.73 -6.12 -29.23
CA GLY A 293 7.34 -7.47 -28.85
C GLY A 293 8.58 -8.33 -28.60
N GLY A 294 8.85 -8.58 -27.32
CA GLY A 294 9.94 -9.44 -26.87
C GLY A 294 9.62 -10.86 -27.28
N GLY A 295 9.98 -11.20 -28.52
CA GLY A 295 9.98 -12.56 -29.01
C GLY A 295 10.93 -13.38 -28.16
N GLY A 296 10.38 -14.21 -27.27
CA GLY A 296 11.12 -15.26 -26.60
C GLY A 296 11.82 -16.13 -27.64
N ALA A 297 13.15 -16.12 -27.57
CA ALA A 297 14.02 -16.96 -28.38
C ALA A 297 13.85 -18.43 -27.97
N GLY A 298 13.46 -19.28 -28.91
CA GLY A 298 13.43 -20.72 -28.70
C GLY A 298 12.71 -21.49 -29.81
N GLY A 299 13.24 -21.51 -31.03
CA GLY A 299 12.93 -22.57 -32.00
C GLY A 299 12.69 -22.13 -33.45
N GLN A 300 13.68 -22.43 -34.29
CA GLN A 300 13.65 -22.65 -35.75
C GLN A 300 13.01 -21.61 -36.70
N ALA A 301 13.88 -21.10 -37.57
CA ALA A 301 13.65 -20.27 -38.75
C ALA A 301 12.40 -20.61 -39.58
N GLY A 302 11.48 -19.65 -39.63
CA GLY A 302 10.51 -19.48 -40.70
C GLY A 302 10.27 -17.99 -40.90
N GLY A 303 10.71 -17.43 -42.03
CA GLY A 303 10.61 -16.00 -42.32
C GLY A 303 9.16 -15.52 -42.37
N GLY A 304 8.65 -15.02 -41.24
CA GLY A 304 7.39 -14.29 -41.16
C GLY A 304 7.64 -12.81 -41.43
N SER A 305 6.95 -12.25 -42.43
CA SER A 305 6.93 -10.80 -42.66
C SER A 305 6.43 -10.06 -41.41
N PRO A 306 6.87 -8.81 -41.17
CA PRO A 306 6.34 -8.00 -40.08
C PRO A 306 4.81 -7.93 -40.16
N PRO A 307 4.11 -7.93 -39.01
CA PRO A 307 2.65 -7.89 -39.00
C PRO A 307 2.18 -6.66 -39.78
N THR A 308 1.36 -6.90 -40.80
CA THR A 308 0.67 -5.84 -41.53
C THR A 308 -0.22 -5.09 -40.56
N THR A 309 0.11 -3.84 -40.28
CA THR A 309 -0.78 -2.87 -39.63
C THR A 309 -2.15 -2.93 -40.34
N GLY A 310 -3.21 -3.27 -39.61
CA GLY A 310 -4.59 -3.33 -40.15
C GLY A 310 -5.22 -4.72 -40.31
N ALA A 311 -4.69 -5.77 -39.69
CA ALA A 311 -5.42 -7.04 -39.61
C ALA A 311 -6.69 -6.87 -38.74
N ILE A 312 -7.87 -7.10 -39.32
CA ILE A 312 -9.16 -7.10 -38.62
C ILE A 312 -9.56 -8.55 -38.34
N PRO A 313 -9.87 -8.94 -37.09
CA PRO A 313 -10.22 -10.31 -36.76
C PRO A 313 -11.65 -10.63 -37.22
N LEU A 314 -11.88 -11.86 -37.68
CA LEU A 314 -13.21 -12.29 -38.09
C LEU A 314 -14.13 -12.50 -36.88
N SER A 315 -15.41 -12.12 -37.04
CA SER A 315 -16.43 -12.38 -36.02
C SER A 315 -16.66 -13.88 -35.77
N GLY A 316 -17.04 -14.21 -34.55
CA GLY A 316 -17.35 -15.57 -34.11
C GLY A 316 -16.73 -15.90 -32.76
N THR A 317 -16.79 -17.17 -32.38
CA THR A 317 -16.18 -17.67 -31.16
C THR A 317 -14.69 -17.92 -31.38
N TRP A 318 -13.88 -17.43 -30.45
CA TRP A 318 -12.45 -17.65 -30.42
C TRP A 318 -12.06 -18.38 -29.15
N ARG A 319 -11.10 -19.28 -29.31
CA ARG A 319 -10.54 -20.07 -28.23
C ARG A 319 -9.22 -19.45 -27.81
N PHE A 320 -9.15 -18.95 -26.58
CA PHE A 320 -7.91 -18.48 -25.97
C PHE A 320 -7.24 -19.65 -25.25
N VAL A 321 -6.00 -19.93 -25.62
CA VAL A 321 -5.19 -20.98 -25.00
C VAL A 321 -4.02 -20.31 -24.30
N PHE A 322 -3.97 -20.43 -22.99
CA PHE A 322 -2.85 -19.93 -22.20
C PHE A 322 -1.58 -20.73 -22.50
N ASN A 323 -0.44 -20.06 -22.43
CA ASN A 323 0.86 -20.70 -22.40
C ASN A 323 1.00 -21.52 -21.11
N PRO A 324 1.80 -22.61 -21.11
CA PRO A 324 1.94 -23.49 -19.95
C PRO A 324 2.61 -22.82 -18.76
N THR A 325 3.31 -21.70 -19.00
CA THR A 325 4.03 -20.94 -17.97
C THR A 325 3.51 -19.51 -17.86
N ALA A 326 3.44 -19.02 -16.63
CA ALA A 326 3.15 -17.64 -16.27
C ALA A 326 4.40 -17.00 -15.65
N ASN A 327 4.51 -15.68 -15.72
CA ASN A 327 5.49 -14.94 -14.94
C ASN A 327 4.80 -14.30 -13.75
N ALA A 328 5.38 -14.41 -12.56
CA ALA A 328 4.90 -13.72 -11.38
C ALA A 328 6.03 -12.97 -10.71
N SER A 329 5.72 -11.85 -10.07
CA SER A 329 6.68 -11.08 -9.27
C SER A 329 5.96 -10.54 -8.05
N CYS A 330 6.55 -10.73 -6.88
CA CYS A 330 6.05 -10.19 -5.61
C CYS A 330 6.99 -9.08 -5.09
N GLN A 331 6.48 -8.20 -4.24
CA GLN A 331 7.27 -7.16 -3.60
C GLN A 331 8.52 -7.76 -2.91
N GLY A 332 9.69 -7.17 -3.18
CA GLY A 332 10.98 -7.63 -2.64
C GLY A 332 11.52 -8.91 -3.28
N GLY A 333 10.75 -9.57 -4.16
CA GLY A 333 11.13 -10.78 -4.88
C GLY A 333 11.61 -10.53 -6.31
N GLY A 334 12.33 -11.50 -6.87
CA GLY A 334 12.61 -11.54 -8.30
C GLY A 334 11.41 -12.06 -9.11
N ASN A 335 11.47 -11.90 -10.43
CA ASN A 335 10.49 -12.51 -11.32
C ASN A 335 10.65 -14.04 -11.30
N VAL A 336 9.58 -14.76 -10.97
CA VAL A 336 9.51 -16.21 -10.95
C VAL A 336 8.63 -16.72 -12.08
N VAL A 337 9.00 -17.88 -12.62
CA VAL A 337 8.20 -18.57 -13.63
C VAL A 337 7.35 -19.62 -12.91
N LEU A 338 6.03 -19.51 -13.05
CA LEU A 338 5.06 -20.43 -12.47
C LEU A 338 4.46 -21.32 -13.57
N ASN A 339 3.95 -22.50 -13.23
CA ASN A 339 3.05 -23.17 -14.17
C ASN A 339 1.73 -22.42 -14.15
N THR A 340 1.15 -22.21 -15.34
CA THR A 340 -0.13 -21.51 -15.43
C THR A 340 -1.25 -22.24 -14.69
N SER A 341 -1.15 -23.57 -14.49
CA SER A 341 -2.12 -24.37 -13.71
C SER A 341 -2.19 -23.96 -12.25
N ASP A 342 -1.09 -23.39 -11.75
CA ASP A 342 -0.96 -23.03 -10.35
C ASP A 342 -1.61 -21.66 -10.10
N VAL A 343 -1.86 -20.89 -11.17
CA VAL A 343 -2.46 -19.55 -11.15
C VAL A 343 -3.94 -19.60 -11.54
N VAL A 344 -4.28 -20.38 -12.57
CA VAL A 344 -5.64 -20.46 -13.10
C VAL A 344 -6.17 -21.87 -12.91
N SER A 345 -7.21 -22.00 -12.10
CA SER A 345 -7.88 -23.29 -11.90
C SER A 345 -8.76 -23.63 -13.12
N GLY A 346 -8.68 -24.88 -13.58
CA GLY A 346 -9.52 -25.41 -14.67
C GLY A 346 -8.77 -25.68 -15.98
N ASP A 347 -9.51 -25.81 -17.06
CA ASP A 347 -8.94 -26.00 -18.39
C ASP A 347 -8.28 -24.70 -18.84
N PHE A 348 -7.04 -24.77 -19.36
CA PHE A 348 -6.23 -23.65 -19.90
C PHE A 348 -6.82 -22.98 -21.15
N THR A 349 -8.13 -23.11 -21.34
CA THR A 349 -8.84 -22.78 -22.54
C THR A 349 -10.08 -21.99 -22.19
N GLU A 350 -10.06 -20.72 -22.55
CA GLU A 350 -11.18 -19.81 -22.41
C GLU A 350 -11.81 -19.50 -23.76
N PHE A 351 -13.08 -19.12 -23.74
CA PHE A 351 -13.80 -18.73 -24.96
C PHE A 351 -14.25 -17.28 -24.89
N LEU A 352 -14.00 -16.56 -25.98
CA LEU A 352 -14.50 -15.20 -26.16
C LEU A 352 -15.19 -15.07 -27.51
N THR A 353 -16.00 -14.02 -27.66
CA THR A 353 -16.74 -13.76 -28.91
C THR A 353 -16.28 -12.47 -29.54
N VAL A 354 -15.81 -12.52 -30.78
CA VAL A 354 -15.55 -11.33 -31.61
C VAL A 354 -16.84 -10.96 -32.35
N LEU A 355 -17.24 -9.70 -32.23
CA LEU A 355 -18.50 -9.16 -32.71
C LEU A 355 -18.26 -8.09 -33.79
N ASN A 356 -19.32 -7.70 -34.50
CA ASN A 356 -19.36 -6.52 -35.38
C ASN A 356 -18.19 -6.42 -36.37
N GLY A 357 -17.88 -7.52 -37.06
CA GLY A 357 -16.80 -7.57 -38.05
C GLY A 357 -15.40 -7.34 -37.47
N GLY A 358 -15.18 -7.60 -36.17
CA GLY A 358 -13.90 -7.36 -35.51
C GLY A 358 -13.84 -6.06 -34.71
N ALA A 359 -14.88 -5.24 -34.72
CA ALA A 359 -14.86 -3.98 -33.97
C ALA A 359 -14.94 -4.16 -32.45
N GLN A 360 -15.43 -5.31 -31.97
CA GLN A 360 -15.63 -5.56 -30.54
C GLN A 360 -15.28 -7.00 -30.17
N VAL A 361 -14.86 -7.19 -28.93
CA VAL A 361 -14.66 -8.49 -28.31
C VAL A 361 -15.46 -8.57 -27.03
N ARG A 362 -16.10 -9.72 -26.76
CA ARG A 362 -16.86 -9.98 -25.52
C ARG A 362 -16.29 -11.18 -24.78
N TRP A 363 -15.96 -11.01 -23.51
CA TRP A 363 -15.39 -12.04 -22.63
C TRP A 363 -15.83 -11.79 -21.19
N GLY A 364 -16.24 -12.82 -20.45
CA GLY A 364 -16.64 -12.68 -19.05
C GLY A 364 -17.90 -11.85 -18.80
N GLY A 365 -18.64 -11.47 -19.85
CA GLY A 365 -19.75 -10.52 -19.77
C GLY A 365 -19.37 -9.10 -20.21
N ASP A 366 -18.08 -8.77 -20.16
CA ASP A 366 -17.54 -7.48 -20.57
C ASP A 366 -17.36 -7.39 -22.09
N THR A 367 -17.44 -6.17 -22.64
CA THR A 367 -17.23 -5.90 -24.07
C THR A 367 -16.18 -4.81 -24.26
N TRP A 368 -15.15 -5.08 -25.07
CA TRP A 368 -14.08 -4.14 -25.38
C TRP A 368 -14.07 -3.78 -26.86
N VAL A 369 -13.66 -2.54 -27.16
CA VAL A 369 -13.61 -2.00 -28.53
C VAL A 369 -12.21 -2.16 -29.11
N PHE A 370 -12.14 -2.49 -30.39
CA PHE A 370 -10.87 -2.61 -31.12
C PHE A 370 -10.25 -1.23 -31.34
N ASN A 371 -9.01 -1.06 -30.91
CA ASN A 371 -8.21 0.10 -31.25
C ASN A 371 -7.52 -0.13 -32.60
N ALA A 372 -8.00 0.57 -33.63
CA ALA A 372 -7.49 0.43 -34.99
C ALA A 372 -6.05 0.95 -35.16
N ASP A 373 -5.62 1.89 -34.33
CA ASP A 373 -4.29 2.48 -34.39
C ASP A 373 -3.23 1.52 -33.84
N THR A 374 -3.56 0.81 -32.75
CA THR A 374 -2.64 -0.15 -32.12
C THR A 374 -2.82 -1.59 -32.61
N GLY A 375 -3.98 -1.90 -33.20
CA GLY A 375 -4.35 -3.26 -33.61
C GLY A 375 -4.68 -4.17 -32.42
N GLU A 376 -5.22 -3.60 -31.34
CA GLU A 376 -5.41 -4.29 -30.06
C GLU A 376 -6.81 -4.09 -29.47
N TYR A 377 -7.23 -5.05 -28.65
CA TYR A 377 -8.25 -4.86 -27.64
C TYR A 377 -7.56 -4.71 -26.29
N ILE A 378 -7.96 -3.69 -25.53
CA ILE A 378 -7.50 -3.48 -24.15
C ILE A 378 -8.74 -3.41 -23.28
N GLY A 379 -8.72 -4.16 -22.18
CA GLY A 379 -9.87 -4.25 -21.30
C GLY A 379 -9.50 -4.68 -19.90
N ILE A 380 -10.50 -4.67 -19.03
CA ILE A 380 -10.43 -5.21 -17.68
C ILE A 380 -11.49 -6.32 -17.61
N ILE A 381 -11.15 -7.43 -16.97
CA ILE A 381 -12.07 -8.52 -16.66
C ILE A 381 -12.08 -8.75 -15.16
N THR A 382 -13.28 -8.92 -14.61
CA THR A 382 -13.45 -9.40 -13.23
C THR A 382 -13.45 -10.92 -13.26
N LEU A 383 -12.43 -11.54 -12.65
CA LEU A 383 -12.39 -12.99 -12.49
C LEU A 383 -13.34 -13.37 -11.35
N SER A 384 -13.81 -14.63 -11.31
CA SER A 384 -14.82 -15.07 -10.35
C SER A 384 -14.49 -14.63 -8.92
N ALA A 385 -15.51 -14.30 -8.10
CA ALA A 385 -15.34 -13.80 -6.73
C ALA A 385 -14.55 -14.73 -5.78
N THR A 386 -14.33 -15.98 -6.17
CA THR A 386 -13.53 -16.97 -5.44
C THR A 386 -12.06 -17.01 -5.87
N SER A 387 -11.63 -16.21 -6.83
CA SER A 387 -10.24 -16.15 -7.28
C SER A 387 -9.45 -15.14 -6.44
N GLU A 388 -8.19 -15.47 -6.14
CA GLU A 388 -7.26 -14.57 -5.42
C GLU A 388 -6.90 -13.32 -6.23
N ILE A 389 -7.16 -13.33 -7.55
CA ILE A 389 -6.98 -12.22 -8.47
C ILE A 389 -8.37 -11.72 -8.89
N PRO A 390 -8.99 -10.79 -8.16
CA PRO A 390 -10.38 -10.38 -8.44
C PRO A 390 -10.50 -9.62 -9.77
N VAL A 391 -9.43 -8.98 -10.23
CA VAL A 391 -9.43 -8.13 -11.42
C VAL A 391 -8.14 -8.36 -12.21
N ALA A 392 -8.27 -8.52 -13.54
CA ALA A 392 -7.13 -8.64 -14.44
C ALA A 392 -7.26 -7.71 -15.65
N GLN A 393 -6.14 -7.13 -16.08
CA GLN A 393 -6.05 -6.34 -17.29
C GLN A 393 -5.69 -7.22 -18.49
N ILE A 394 -6.40 -7.04 -19.59
CA ILE A 394 -6.29 -7.86 -20.79
C ILE A 394 -5.76 -7.02 -21.95
N TYR A 395 -4.83 -7.62 -22.69
CA TYR A 395 -4.26 -7.08 -23.93
C TYR A 395 -4.36 -8.15 -25.00
N LEU A 396 -5.14 -7.93 -26.06
CA LEU A 396 -5.27 -8.85 -27.19
C LEU A 396 -4.83 -8.16 -28.47
N ARG A 397 -3.73 -8.60 -29.07
CA ARG A 397 -3.21 -8.08 -30.34
C ARG A 397 -3.61 -8.98 -31.50
N VAL A 398 -4.21 -8.39 -32.53
CA VAL A 398 -4.62 -9.11 -33.73
C VAL A 398 -3.40 -9.35 -34.62
N THR A 399 -3.08 -10.62 -34.86
CA THR A 399 -1.96 -11.01 -35.73
C THR A 399 -2.42 -11.41 -37.12
N SER A 400 -3.65 -11.91 -37.25
CA SER A 400 -4.33 -12.16 -38.52
C SER A 400 -5.85 -12.20 -38.35
N ALA A 401 -6.59 -12.35 -39.46
CA ALA A 401 -8.04 -12.52 -39.45
C ALA A 401 -8.54 -13.71 -38.60
N SER A 402 -7.68 -14.70 -38.31
CA SER A 402 -8.00 -15.92 -37.56
C SER A 402 -7.07 -16.20 -36.38
N THR A 403 -6.17 -15.28 -36.03
CA THR A 403 -5.23 -15.46 -34.92
C THR A 403 -5.00 -14.14 -34.18
N MET A 404 -4.96 -14.22 -32.84
CA MET A 404 -4.53 -13.12 -31.98
C MET A 404 -3.52 -13.67 -30.95
N SER A 405 -2.65 -12.82 -30.44
CA SER A 405 -1.82 -13.09 -29.26
C SER A 405 -2.31 -12.20 -28.12
N GLY A 406 -2.26 -12.67 -26.88
CA GLY A 406 -2.68 -11.84 -25.77
C GLY A 406 -1.97 -12.12 -24.47
N SER A 407 -2.12 -11.17 -23.55
CA SER A 407 -1.69 -11.28 -22.16
C SER A 407 -2.78 -10.83 -21.20
N MET A 408 -2.79 -11.43 -20.03
CA MET A 408 -3.62 -11.08 -18.88
C MET A 408 -2.68 -10.78 -17.71
N VAL A 409 -2.83 -9.60 -17.12
CA VAL A 409 -2.04 -9.17 -15.95
C VAL A 409 -2.99 -9.05 -14.78
N GLY A 410 -2.84 -9.95 -13.82
CA GLY A 410 -3.58 -9.95 -12.57
C GLY A 410 -2.71 -9.44 -11.42
N ASN A 411 -3.29 -8.69 -10.50
CA ASN A 411 -2.63 -8.32 -9.25
C ASN A 411 -3.37 -8.96 -8.08
N ALA A 412 -2.62 -9.52 -7.13
CA ALA A 412 -3.13 -10.16 -5.92
C ALA A 412 -2.18 -9.89 -4.74
N VAL A 413 -2.62 -10.23 -3.52
CA VAL A 413 -1.76 -10.22 -2.33
C VAL A 413 -1.59 -11.67 -1.89
N PHE A 414 -0.35 -12.13 -1.80
CA PHE A 414 0.03 -13.48 -1.38
C PHE A 414 0.92 -13.39 -0.14
N ASP A 415 0.51 -13.99 0.97
CA ASP A 415 1.20 -13.91 2.26
C ASP A 415 1.54 -12.47 2.71
N GLY A 416 0.61 -11.54 2.49
CA GLY A 416 0.81 -10.11 2.77
C GLY A 416 1.69 -9.38 1.76
N PHE A 417 2.33 -10.10 0.83
CA PHE A 417 3.12 -9.51 -0.25
C PHE A 417 2.26 -9.30 -1.49
N PRO A 418 2.15 -8.06 -1.98
CA PRO A 418 1.53 -7.79 -3.27
C PRO A 418 2.35 -8.40 -4.40
N CYS A 419 1.66 -9.11 -5.27
CA CYS A 419 2.19 -9.85 -6.40
C CYS A 419 1.45 -9.48 -7.69
N SER A 420 2.18 -9.45 -8.80
CA SER A 420 1.62 -9.37 -10.13
C SER A 420 1.89 -10.66 -10.89
N VAL A 421 0.89 -11.18 -11.59
CA VAL A 421 1.00 -12.38 -12.41
C VAL A 421 0.61 -12.05 -13.85
N THR A 422 1.53 -12.30 -14.78
CA THR A 422 1.32 -12.16 -16.21
C THR A 422 1.16 -13.52 -16.85
N LEU A 423 -0.06 -13.76 -17.33
CA LEU A 423 -0.44 -14.88 -18.16
C LEU A 423 -0.34 -14.47 -19.62
N THR A 424 0.19 -15.33 -20.49
CA THR A 424 0.25 -15.09 -21.94
C THR A 424 -0.43 -16.21 -22.68
N GLY A 425 -0.91 -15.97 -23.90
CA GLY A 425 -1.59 -17.00 -24.68
C GLY A 425 -1.83 -16.63 -26.13
N THR A 426 -2.42 -17.58 -26.86
CA THR A 426 -2.81 -17.42 -28.27
C THR A 426 -4.30 -17.67 -28.42
N LEU A 427 -4.96 -16.82 -29.21
CA LEU A 427 -6.35 -16.99 -29.59
C LEU A 427 -6.43 -17.52 -31.02
N ARG A 428 -7.25 -18.54 -31.23
CA ARG A 428 -7.57 -19.05 -32.57
C ARG A 428 -9.07 -19.10 -32.75
N ARG A 429 -9.52 -18.73 -33.94
CA ARG A 429 -10.91 -18.89 -34.33
C ARG A 429 -11.22 -20.39 -34.46
N GLY A 430 -12.30 -20.82 -33.80
CA GLY A 430 -12.80 -22.20 -33.83
C GLY A 430 -13.60 -22.53 -35.07
#